data_AF-T1HUR2-F1
#
_entry.id   AF-T1HUR2-F1
#
_cell.length_a   1.000
_cell.length_b   1.000
_cell.length_c   1.000
_cell.angle_alpha   90.00
_cell.angle_beta   90.00
_cell.angle_gamma   90.00
#
_symmetry.space_group_name_H-M   'P 1'
#
loop_
_entity.id
_entity.type
_entity.pdbx_description
1 polymer ?
#
loop_
_entity_poly.entity_id
_entity_poly.type
_entity_poly.pdbx_seq_one_letter_code
_entity_poly.pdbx_strand_id
1 'polypeptide(L)'
;MANRKILAMVQRLSALRIASAYHTVSEPAITVIAGVIPIALLAECSLSILLLTVVHLVHSAPVRCPTPRVPNKGRLVEDENGGEYGVGSVVQFSCEPSHLLQGEGSIVCTDAGVWSHPPPLCLPVCDYPGEPENGRVIPLKFTYEPGDRLKVTCFDGFVTRLETKLICKSDGTWSQPLPECRNYTSV
;
A
#
# COMPACT_ATOMS: atom_id res chain seq x y z
N MET A 1 -9.39 -30.67 -12.05
CA MET A 1 -9.99 -31.16 -13.32
C MET A 1 -9.57 -30.25 -14.49
N ALA A 2 -8.32 -30.32 -14.94
CA ALA A 2 -7.85 -29.57 -16.13
C ALA A 2 -6.70 -30.30 -16.87
N ASN A 3 -6.69 -31.64 -16.85
CA ASN A 3 -5.57 -32.41 -17.43
C ASN A 3 -6.01 -33.64 -18.24
N ARG A 4 -7.25 -33.66 -18.74
CA ARG A 4 -7.76 -34.70 -19.65
C ARG A 4 -8.21 -34.20 -21.02
N LYS A 5 -8.34 -32.88 -21.22
CA LYS A 5 -8.66 -32.30 -22.54
C LYS A 5 -7.42 -32.03 -23.42
N ILE A 6 -6.24 -31.88 -22.81
CA ILE A 6 -4.97 -31.65 -23.54
C ILE A 6 -4.46 -32.95 -24.19
N LEU A 7 -4.67 -34.11 -23.56
CA LEU A 7 -4.21 -35.40 -24.08
C LEU A 7 -5.00 -35.86 -25.34
N ALA A 8 -6.23 -35.39 -25.52
CA ALA A 8 -7.07 -35.73 -26.69
C ALA A 8 -6.77 -34.88 -27.94
N MET A 9 -6.10 -33.73 -27.80
CA MET A 9 -5.68 -32.92 -28.97
C MET A 9 -4.34 -33.40 -29.55
N VAL A 10 -3.44 -33.95 -28.74
CA VAL A 10 -2.13 -34.44 -29.22
C VAL A 10 -2.25 -35.75 -30.02
N GLN A 11 -3.31 -36.55 -29.81
CA GLN A 11 -3.51 -37.83 -30.52
C GLN A 11 -4.16 -37.74 -31.92
N ARG A 12 -4.49 -36.55 -32.44
CA ARG A 12 -4.98 -36.39 -33.83
C ARG A 12 -3.91 -35.96 -34.85
N LEU A 13 -2.67 -35.72 -34.41
CA LEU A 13 -1.59 -35.27 -35.30
C LEU A 13 -0.64 -36.39 -35.77
N SER A 14 -0.90 -37.66 -35.45
CA SER A 14 -0.07 -38.80 -35.88
C SER A 14 -0.66 -39.66 -37.00
N ALA A 15 -1.69 -39.19 -37.73
CA ALA A 15 -2.43 -39.99 -38.72
C ALA A 15 -2.41 -39.48 -40.17
N LEU A 16 -1.42 -38.68 -40.60
CA LEU A 16 -1.13 -38.52 -42.03
C LEU A 16 0.19 -39.22 -42.37
N ARG A 17 0.06 -40.44 -42.88
CA ARG A 17 1.13 -41.14 -43.60
C ARG A 17 1.39 -40.41 -44.92
N ILE A 18 2.44 -39.61 -44.98
CA ILE A 18 3.04 -39.25 -46.27
C ILE A 18 3.90 -40.44 -46.68
N ALA A 19 3.45 -41.19 -47.68
CA ALA A 19 4.21 -42.29 -48.25
C ALA A 19 5.50 -41.74 -48.89
N SER A 20 6.63 -42.09 -48.30
CA SER A 20 7.96 -41.84 -48.85
C SER A 20 8.17 -42.76 -50.05
N ALA A 21 8.13 -42.19 -51.26
CA ALA A 21 8.68 -42.81 -52.46
C ALA A 21 10.07 -42.24 -52.71
N TYR A 22 11.06 -42.75 -51.96
CA TYR A 22 12.47 -42.57 -52.31
C TYR A 22 12.91 -43.76 -53.16
N HIS A 23 13.01 -43.55 -54.48
CA HIS A 23 13.91 -44.34 -55.32
C HIS A 23 14.80 -43.37 -56.10
N THR A 24 16.07 -43.72 -56.07
CA THR A 24 17.28 -42.95 -56.38
C THR A 24 17.58 -42.85 -57.88
N VAL A 25 18.22 -41.73 -58.32
CA VAL A 25 19.50 -41.64 -59.07
C VAL A 25 19.53 -40.53 -60.15
N SER A 26 20.64 -39.76 -60.10
CA SER A 26 21.37 -38.99 -61.14
C SER A 26 21.03 -37.51 -61.44
N GLU A 27 22.09 -36.70 -61.33
CA GLU A 27 22.34 -35.24 -61.48
C GLU A 27 22.04 -34.63 -62.89
N PRO A 28 22.27 -33.31 -63.16
CA PRO A 28 22.36 -32.11 -62.31
C PRO A 28 21.44 -30.97 -62.82
N ALA A 29 20.65 -30.34 -61.94
CA ALA A 29 20.19 -28.97 -62.18
C ALA A 29 19.76 -28.36 -60.85
N ILE A 30 20.68 -27.61 -60.25
CA ILE A 30 20.33 -26.62 -59.24
C ILE A 30 19.47 -25.57 -59.95
N THR A 31 18.17 -25.64 -59.76
CA THR A 31 17.29 -24.49 -59.95
C THR A 31 16.50 -24.36 -58.67
N VAL A 32 17.05 -23.55 -57.76
CA VAL A 32 16.31 -22.94 -56.68
C VAL A 32 15.09 -22.32 -57.32
N ILE A 33 13.91 -22.95 -57.18
CA ILE A 33 12.67 -22.23 -57.42
C ILE A 33 12.58 -21.28 -56.24
N ALA A 34 13.23 -20.13 -56.41
CA ALA A 34 12.92 -18.89 -55.73
C ALA A 34 11.51 -18.49 -56.17
N GLY A 35 10.53 -19.31 -55.80
CA GLY A 35 9.12 -19.04 -55.96
C GLY A 35 8.72 -18.13 -54.84
N VAL A 36 9.01 -16.84 -55.01
CA VAL A 36 8.23 -15.71 -54.53
C VAL A 36 7.12 -16.13 -53.57
N ILE A 37 7.45 -16.17 -52.27
CA ILE A 37 6.44 -15.87 -51.25
C ILE A 37 5.87 -14.52 -51.71
N PRO A 38 4.58 -14.43 -52.07
CA PRO A 38 4.02 -13.17 -52.57
C PRO A 38 4.42 -12.08 -51.57
N ILE A 39 5.00 -10.99 -52.06
CA ILE A 39 5.54 -9.90 -51.23
C ILE A 39 4.45 -9.36 -50.27
N ALA A 40 3.18 -9.59 -50.60
CA ALA A 40 2.01 -9.42 -49.73
C ALA A 40 2.08 -10.21 -48.39
N LEU A 41 2.55 -11.47 -48.38
CA LEU A 41 2.70 -12.28 -47.16
C LEU A 41 3.90 -11.85 -46.28
N LEU A 42 4.89 -11.16 -46.84
CA LEU A 42 6.00 -10.57 -46.05
C LEU A 42 5.62 -9.20 -45.45
N ALA A 43 4.76 -8.45 -46.13
CA ALA A 43 4.22 -7.18 -45.64
C ALA A 43 3.22 -7.35 -44.49
N GLU A 44 2.40 -8.40 -44.55
CA GLU A 44 1.46 -8.77 -43.46
C GLU A 44 2.19 -9.30 -42.21
N CYS A 45 3.35 -9.96 -42.41
CA CYS A 45 4.20 -10.43 -41.32
C CYS A 45 4.87 -9.24 -40.60
N SER A 46 5.32 -8.23 -41.34
CA SER A 46 5.88 -6.99 -40.77
C SER A 46 4.86 -6.24 -39.90
N LEU A 47 3.60 -6.15 -40.35
CA LEU A 47 2.52 -5.53 -39.58
C LEU A 47 2.11 -6.38 -38.37
N SER A 48 2.06 -7.71 -38.49
CA SER A 48 1.77 -8.63 -37.39
C SER A 48 2.88 -8.65 -36.32
N ILE A 49 4.16 -8.62 -36.73
CA ILE A 49 5.32 -8.51 -35.84
C ILE A 49 5.34 -7.12 -35.19
N LEU A 50 5.02 -6.05 -35.92
CA LEU A 50 4.89 -4.71 -35.36
C LEU A 50 3.74 -4.63 -34.35
N LEU A 51 2.59 -5.23 -34.65
CA LEU A 51 1.46 -5.32 -33.71
C LEU A 51 1.80 -6.16 -32.48
N LEU A 52 2.48 -7.30 -32.63
CA LEU A 52 2.92 -8.12 -31.49
C LEU A 52 3.97 -7.40 -30.64
N THR A 53 4.95 -6.73 -31.25
CA THR A 53 5.97 -5.95 -30.52
C THR A 53 5.37 -4.73 -29.83
N VAL A 54 4.41 -4.04 -30.45
CA VAL A 54 3.63 -2.95 -29.83
C VAL A 54 2.75 -3.50 -28.70
N VAL A 55 2.09 -4.64 -28.87
CA VAL A 55 1.32 -5.30 -27.80
C VAL A 55 2.24 -5.70 -26.64
N HIS A 56 3.43 -6.26 -26.89
CA HIS A 56 4.41 -6.54 -25.85
C HIS A 56 4.91 -5.27 -25.15
N LEU A 57 5.15 -4.16 -25.88
CA LEU A 57 5.53 -2.86 -25.31
C LEU A 57 4.43 -2.21 -24.46
N VAL A 58 3.16 -2.34 -24.89
CA VAL A 58 1.98 -1.77 -24.21
C VAL A 58 1.60 -2.59 -22.96
N HIS A 59 1.97 -3.87 -22.91
CA HIS A 59 1.75 -4.73 -21.74
C HIS A 59 2.96 -4.80 -20.77
N SER A 60 4.10 -4.14 -21.06
CA SER A 60 5.34 -4.28 -20.30
C SER A 60 5.77 -3.05 -19.48
N ALA A 61 4.94 -2.01 -19.38
CA ALA A 61 5.26 -0.91 -18.48
C ALA A 61 5.29 -1.44 -17.03
N PRO A 62 6.39 -1.26 -16.27
CA PRO A 62 6.45 -1.73 -14.90
C PRO A 62 5.39 -1.02 -14.07
N VAL A 63 4.53 -1.79 -13.41
CA VAL A 63 3.53 -1.24 -12.49
C VAL A 63 4.25 -0.62 -11.31
N ARG A 64 3.93 0.65 -11.05
CA ARG A 64 4.54 1.47 -10.01
C ARG A 64 3.46 2.23 -9.26
N CYS A 65 3.63 2.36 -7.97
CA CYS A 65 2.79 3.21 -7.14
C CYS A 65 3.27 4.66 -7.18
N PRO A 66 2.35 5.63 -7.03
CA PRO A 66 2.74 7.03 -6.89
C PRO A 66 3.54 7.24 -5.60
N THR A 67 4.40 8.25 -5.58
CA THR A 67 5.09 8.65 -4.36
C THR A 67 4.07 8.89 -3.24
N PRO A 68 4.20 8.21 -2.09
CA PRO A 68 3.24 8.32 -1.02
C PRO A 68 3.28 9.73 -0.43
N ARG A 69 2.11 10.28 -0.12
CA ARG A 69 2.02 11.57 0.56
C ARG A 69 2.40 11.39 2.02
N VAL A 70 3.38 12.16 2.47
CA VAL A 70 3.76 12.22 3.89
C VAL A 70 2.71 13.05 4.64
N PRO A 71 2.11 12.53 5.72
CA PRO A 71 1.15 13.30 6.50
C PRO A 71 1.82 14.48 7.21
N ASN A 72 1.05 15.52 7.51
CA ASN A 72 1.52 16.65 8.32
C ASN A 72 2.11 16.11 9.63
N LYS A 73 3.29 16.61 10.03
CA LYS A 73 3.98 16.14 11.24
C LYS A 73 4.33 14.65 11.22
N GLY A 74 4.39 14.04 10.03
CA GLY A 74 4.87 12.69 9.80
C GLY A 74 6.15 12.65 8.96
N ARG A 75 6.76 11.47 8.90
CA ARG A 75 7.92 11.17 8.08
C ARG A 75 7.90 9.72 7.60
N LEU A 76 8.57 9.44 6.49
CA LEU A 76 8.91 8.07 6.11
C LEU A 76 10.07 7.59 6.98
N VAL A 77 9.95 6.38 7.53
CA VAL A 77 10.96 5.80 8.41
C VAL A 77 12.21 5.50 7.59
N GLU A 78 12.04 4.86 6.44
CA GLU A 78 13.10 4.45 5.50
C GLU A 78 12.54 4.57 4.08
N ASP A 79 13.12 5.45 3.25
CA ASP A 79 12.80 5.57 1.83
C ASP A 79 13.97 5.04 1.00
N GLU A 80 14.19 3.72 1.04
CA GLU A 80 15.29 3.07 0.34
C GLU A 80 15.13 3.13 -1.19
N ASN A 81 13.88 3.29 -1.66
CA ASN A 81 13.56 3.27 -3.09
C ASN A 81 13.71 4.64 -3.76
N GLY A 82 13.99 5.71 -3.01
CA GLY A 82 14.26 7.05 -3.56
C GLY A 82 13.15 7.58 -4.47
N GLY A 83 11.90 7.19 -4.21
CA GLY A 83 10.73 7.57 -5.01
C GLY A 83 10.28 6.56 -6.08
N GLU A 84 10.98 5.44 -6.30
CA GLU A 84 10.56 4.38 -7.24
C GLU A 84 9.91 3.18 -6.54
N TYR A 85 8.59 3.22 -6.35
CA TYR A 85 7.87 2.15 -5.64
C TYR A 85 7.25 1.14 -6.63
N GLY A 86 7.92 0.01 -6.84
CA GLY A 86 7.39 -1.10 -7.62
C GLY A 86 6.39 -1.96 -6.84
N VAL A 87 5.74 -2.91 -7.51
CA VAL A 87 4.84 -3.89 -6.87
C VAL A 87 5.58 -4.60 -5.72
N GLY A 88 4.97 -4.63 -4.55
CA GLY A 88 5.54 -5.21 -3.34
C GLY A 88 6.43 -4.27 -2.52
N SER A 89 6.76 -3.08 -3.01
CA SER A 89 7.43 -2.05 -2.20
C SER A 89 6.61 -1.74 -0.96
N VAL A 90 7.28 -1.67 0.19
CA VAL A 90 6.68 -1.32 1.49
C VAL A 90 7.17 0.05 1.90
N VAL A 91 6.26 0.89 2.37
CA VAL A 91 6.59 2.21 2.93
C VAL A 91 6.04 2.29 4.34
N GLN A 92 6.89 2.68 5.29
CA GLN A 92 6.52 2.83 6.69
C GLN A 92 6.56 4.29 7.12
N PHE A 93 5.52 4.69 7.83
CA PHE A 93 5.35 6.03 8.37
C PHE A 93 5.66 6.08 9.86
N SER A 94 6.12 7.24 10.31
CA SER A 94 6.21 7.60 11.72
C SER A 94 5.79 9.05 11.92
N CYS A 95 5.34 9.39 13.12
CA CYS A 95 4.97 10.76 13.47
C CYS A 95 6.10 11.44 14.25
N GLU A 96 6.15 12.78 14.17
CA GLU A 96 6.97 13.61 15.04
C GLU A 96 6.62 13.34 16.52
N PRO A 97 7.53 13.64 17.46
CA PRO A 97 7.21 13.62 18.89
C PRO A 97 5.94 14.45 19.19
N SER A 98 5.21 14.08 20.24
CA SER A 98 3.89 14.66 20.59
C SER A 98 2.78 14.47 19.56
N HIS A 99 2.94 13.54 18.62
CA HIS A 99 1.88 13.12 17.70
C HIS A 99 1.74 11.61 17.69
N LEU A 100 0.50 11.14 17.59
CA LEU A 100 0.17 9.73 17.48
C LEU A 100 -0.23 9.38 16.05
N LEU A 101 0.28 8.25 15.57
CA LEU A 101 -0.08 7.69 14.27
C LEU A 101 -1.46 7.03 14.35
N GLN A 102 -2.40 7.53 13.55
CA GLN A 102 -3.73 6.97 13.41
C GLN A 102 -3.93 6.42 11.99
N GLY A 103 -4.22 5.12 11.90
CA GLY A 103 -4.36 4.38 10.65
C GLY A 103 -3.27 3.33 10.49
N GLU A 104 -3.05 2.89 9.25
CA GLU A 104 -2.05 1.87 8.95
C GLU A 104 -0.65 2.49 8.88
N GLY A 105 0.26 1.98 9.71
CA GLY A 105 1.64 2.49 9.81
C GLY A 105 2.53 2.10 8.63
N SER A 106 2.15 1.07 7.87
CA SER A 106 2.87 0.61 6.69
C SER A 106 1.94 0.27 5.52
N ILE A 107 2.30 0.72 4.33
CA ILE A 107 1.51 0.50 3.12
C ILE A 107 2.34 -0.24 2.08
N VAL A 108 1.67 -1.05 1.26
CA VAL A 108 2.31 -1.91 0.26
C VAL A 108 1.80 -1.56 -1.12
N CYS A 109 2.71 -1.49 -2.10
CA CYS A 109 2.33 -1.26 -3.49
C CYS A 109 1.72 -2.53 -4.08
N THR A 110 0.47 -2.44 -4.53
CA THR A 110 -0.27 -3.58 -5.11
C THR A 110 0.07 -3.78 -6.58
N ASP A 111 -0.31 -4.94 -7.12
CA ASP A 111 -0.21 -5.29 -8.55
C ASP A 111 -1.04 -4.37 -9.46
N ALA A 112 -2.00 -3.64 -8.90
CA ALA A 112 -2.77 -2.61 -9.58
C ALA A 112 -2.08 -1.23 -9.62
N GLY A 113 -0.88 -1.09 -9.03
CA GLY A 113 -0.14 0.19 -9.01
C GLY A 113 -0.73 1.21 -8.05
N VAL A 114 -1.48 0.74 -7.05
CA VAL A 114 -2.05 1.55 -5.97
C VAL A 114 -1.58 1.04 -4.62
N TRP A 115 -1.53 1.92 -3.63
CA TRP A 115 -1.19 1.55 -2.26
C TRP A 115 -2.33 0.75 -1.62
N SER A 116 -1.98 -0.24 -0.78
CA SER A 116 -2.94 -1.08 -0.07
C SER A 116 -3.85 -0.31 0.89
N HIS A 117 -3.33 0.79 1.46
CA HIS A 117 -4.07 1.70 2.34
C HIS A 117 -3.70 3.15 2.03
N PRO A 118 -4.57 4.13 2.39
CA PRO A 118 -4.18 5.54 2.36
C PRO A 118 -3.08 5.82 3.39
N PRO A 119 -2.30 6.91 3.22
CA PRO A 119 -1.36 7.36 4.25
C PRO A 119 -2.08 7.60 5.59
N PRO A 120 -1.43 7.30 6.74
CA PRO A 120 -2.01 7.52 8.06
C PRO A 120 -2.07 9.02 8.38
N LEU A 121 -2.75 9.35 9.48
CA LEU A 121 -2.76 10.70 10.06
C LEU A 121 -1.84 10.76 11.28
N CYS A 122 -1.19 11.90 11.48
CA CYS A 122 -0.48 12.21 12.72
C CYS A 122 -1.31 13.22 13.50
N LEU A 123 -1.93 12.79 14.59
CA LEU A 123 -2.74 13.65 15.43
C LEU A 123 -1.94 14.15 16.62
N PRO A 124 -2.00 15.44 16.95
CA PRO A 124 -1.39 15.94 18.17
C PRO A 124 -2.07 15.30 19.38
N VAL A 125 -1.28 14.98 20.40
CA VAL A 125 -1.76 14.36 21.64
C VAL A 125 -1.61 15.31 22.81
N CYS A 126 -2.46 15.14 23.82
CA CYS A 126 -2.30 15.87 25.07
C CYS A 126 -1.34 15.10 25.99
N ASP A 127 -0.35 15.81 26.52
CA ASP A 127 0.52 15.26 27.56
C ASP A 127 -0.20 15.18 28.91
N TYR A 128 0.36 14.36 29.78
CA TYR A 128 -0.07 14.24 31.17
C TYR A 128 -0.09 15.61 31.87
N PRO A 129 -1.27 16.09 32.34
CA PRO A 129 -1.38 17.44 32.92
C PRO A 129 -0.79 17.53 34.34
N GLY A 130 -0.33 16.42 34.92
CA GLY A 130 0.04 16.32 36.34
C GLY A 130 -1.12 15.87 37.24
N GLU A 131 -0.87 15.84 38.53
CA GLU A 131 -1.91 15.62 39.55
C GLU A 131 -2.28 16.96 40.22
N PRO A 132 -3.57 17.19 40.51
CA PRO A 132 -3.96 18.31 41.32
C PRO A 132 -3.54 18.08 42.78
N GLU A 133 -3.26 19.16 43.51
CA GLU A 133 -3.01 19.06 44.94
C GLU A 133 -4.23 18.44 45.64
N ASN A 134 -4.03 17.45 46.51
CA ASN A 134 -5.10 16.71 47.19
C ASN A 134 -6.10 16.02 46.25
N GLY A 135 -5.65 15.59 45.07
CA GLY A 135 -6.45 14.78 44.16
C GLY A 135 -5.61 14.01 43.16
N ARG A 136 -6.30 13.38 42.20
CA ARG A 136 -5.68 12.62 41.10
C ARG A 136 -6.54 12.71 39.84
N VAL A 137 -5.93 12.39 38.70
CA VAL A 137 -6.63 12.28 37.42
C VAL A 137 -6.79 10.82 36.99
N ILE A 138 -7.92 10.49 36.38
CA ILE A 138 -8.26 9.12 35.96
C ILE A 138 -8.91 9.17 34.56
N PRO A 139 -8.54 8.28 33.61
CA PRO A 139 -7.48 7.28 33.70
C PRO A 139 -6.08 7.89 33.68
N LEU A 140 -5.11 7.26 34.35
CA LEU A 140 -3.71 7.68 34.32
C LEU A 140 -3.03 7.15 33.05
N LYS A 141 -2.80 8.03 32.08
CA LYS A 141 -1.95 7.83 30.90
C LYS A 141 -0.87 8.91 30.86
N PHE A 142 0.24 8.62 30.20
CA PHE A 142 1.26 9.64 29.88
C PHE A 142 0.85 10.52 28.69
N THR A 143 0.02 9.97 27.81
CA THR A 143 -0.40 10.59 26.55
C THR A 143 -1.87 10.28 26.30
N TYR A 144 -2.62 11.28 25.83
CA TYR A 144 -4.05 11.18 25.59
C TYR A 144 -4.39 11.57 24.15
N GLU A 145 -5.25 10.77 23.54
CA GLU A 145 -5.70 10.98 22.17
C GLU A 145 -6.75 12.09 22.12
N PRO A 146 -6.88 12.83 21.00
CA PRO A 146 -8.00 13.74 20.81
C PRO A 146 -9.36 13.08 21.09
N GLY A 147 -10.13 13.70 21.98
CA GLY A 147 -11.41 13.18 22.45
C GLY A 147 -11.34 12.40 23.77
N ASP A 148 -10.15 12.01 24.24
CA ASP A 148 -9.99 11.39 25.56
C ASP A 148 -10.50 12.32 26.67
N ARG A 149 -11.08 11.69 27.70
CA ARG A 149 -11.70 12.37 28.83
C ARG A 149 -11.03 11.97 30.13
N LEU A 150 -10.52 12.96 30.84
CA LEU A 150 -9.98 12.84 32.17
C LEU A 150 -10.98 13.31 33.21
N LYS A 151 -11.16 12.49 34.25
CA LYS A 151 -11.89 12.85 35.45
C LYS A 151 -10.91 13.21 36.56
N VAL A 152 -11.13 14.37 37.17
CA VAL A 152 -10.45 14.75 38.40
C VAL A 152 -11.20 14.16 39.58
N THR A 153 -10.46 13.48 40.46
CA THR A 153 -11.00 12.91 41.70
C THR A 153 -10.20 13.48 42.87
N CYS A 154 -10.86 14.23 43.73
CA CYS A 154 -10.25 14.76 44.95
C CYS A 154 -10.19 13.70 46.05
N PHE A 155 -9.21 13.82 46.94
CA PHE A 155 -9.10 13.00 48.14
C PHE A 155 -10.15 13.40 49.17
N ASP A 156 -10.33 12.55 50.18
CA ASP A 156 -11.33 12.75 51.22
C ASP A 156 -11.15 14.11 51.91
N GLY A 157 -12.26 14.85 52.03
CA GLY A 157 -12.24 16.21 52.57
C GLY A 157 -11.92 17.30 51.55
N PHE A 158 -11.83 16.99 50.26
CA PHE A 158 -11.62 17.97 49.21
C PHE A 158 -12.63 17.83 48.06
N VAL A 159 -12.93 18.95 47.41
CA VAL A 159 -13.85 19.03 46.27
C VAL A 159 -13.32 20.03 45.22
N THR A 160 -13.67 19.79 43.95
CA THR A 160 -13.56 20.82 42.91
C THR A 160 -14.79 21.73 42.96
N ARG A 161 -14.64 23.00 42.55
CA ARG A 161 -15.79 23.94 42.49
C ARG A 161 -16.94 23.48 41.58
N LEU A 162 -16.64 22.72 40.53
CA LEU A 162 -17.58 22.18 39.54
C LEU A 162 -17.19 20.74 39.19
N GLU A 163 -18.07 19.98 38.53
CA GLU A 163 -17.68 18.72 37.89
C GLU A 163 -16.67 19.01 36.76
N THR A 164 -15.39 18.97 37.06
CA THR A 164 -14.34 19.28 36.09
C THR A 164 -13.93 18.01 35.32
N LYS A 165 -14.23 17.99 34.02
CA LYS A 165 -13.79 16.96 33.08
C LYS A 165 -12.82 17.60 32.09
N LEU A 166 -11.59 17.13 32.03
CA LEU A 166 -10.62 17.60 31.04
C LEU A 166 -10.82 16.77 29.77
N ILE A 167 -10.92 17.44 28.63
CA ILE A 167 -11.06 16.79 27.31
C ILE A 167 -9.84 17.14 26.49
N CYS A 168 -9.15 16.14 25.95
CA CYS A 168 -8.06 16.40 25.02
C CYS A 168 -8.64 16.89 23.69
N LYS A 169 -8.29 18.10 23.27
CA LYS A 169 -8.78 18.67 22.00
C LYS A 169 -7.95 18.17 20.83
N SER A 170 -8.46 18.36 19.62
CA SER A 170 -7.79 18.02 18.37
C SER A 170 -6.52 18.83 18.07
N ASP A 171 -6.23 19.86 18.86
CA ASP A 171 -5.01 20.67 18.78
C ASP A 171 -3.91 20.20 19.76
N GLY A 172 -4.12 19.08 20.47
CA GLY A 172 -3.18 18.55 21.47
C GLY A 172 -3.20 19.30 22.81
N THR A 173 -4.19 20.16 23.04
CA THR A 173 -4.32 20.88 24.32
C THR A 173 -5.57 20.47 25.10
N TRP A 174 -5.50 20.58 26.42
CA TRP A 174 -6.64 20.29 27.29
C TRP A 174 -7.73 21.37 27.15
N SER A 175 -9.00 20.95 27.25
CA SER A 175 -10.16 21.85 27.16
C SER A 175 -10.18 22.93 28.25
N GLN A 176 -9.51 22.67 29.37
CA GLN A 176 -9.36 23.57 30.50
C GLN A 176 -8.09 23.20 31.28
N PRO A 177 -7.50 24.15 32.03
CA PRO A 177 -6.36 23.86 32.90
C PRO A 177 -6.74 22.89 34.03
N LEU A 178 -5.74 22.25 34.62
CA LEU A 178 -5.93 21.34 35.74
C LEU A 178 -6.49 22.10 36.96
N PRO A 179 -7.65 21.72 37.52
CA PRO A 179 -8.25 22.39 38.66
C PRO A 179 -7.60 21.96 39.97
N GLU A 180 -7.69 22.82 40.99
CA GLU A 180 -7.28 22.49 42.36
C GLU A 180 -8.42 21.79 43.12
N CYS A 181 -8.07 20.82 43.95
CA CYS A 181 -8.99 20.28 44.95
C CYS A 181 -8.89 21.13 46.22
N ARG A 182 -10.01 21.76 46.61
CA ARG A 182 -10.07 22.64 47.79
C ARG A 182 -10.83 21.97 48.91
N ASN A 183 -10.46 22.28 50.15
CA ASN A 183 -11.15 21.74 51.31
C ASN A 183 -12.64 22.13 51.27
N TYR A 184 -13.54 21.21 51.60
CA TYR A 184 -14.99 21.48 51.62
C TYR A 184 -15.37 22.65 52.53
N THR A 185 -14.56 22.96 53.55
CA THR A 185 -14.80 24.10 54.46
C THR A 185 -14.45 25.46 53.86
N SER A 186 -13.80 25.48 52.69
CA SER A 186 -13.24 26.69 52.06
C SER A 186 -13.92 27.06 50.72
N VAL A 187 -15.04 26.41 50.38
CA VAL A 187 -15.81 26.61 49.14
C VAL A 187 -17.09 27.40 49.40
#